data_AF-A0A498HJ96-F1
#
_entry.id   AF-A0A498HJ96-F1
#
_cell.length_a   1.000
_cell.length_b   1.000
_cell.length_c   1.000
_cell.angle_alpha   90.00
_cell.angle_beta   90.00
_cell.angle_gamma   90.00
#
_symmetry.space_group_name_H-M   'P 1'
#
loop_
_entity.id
_entity.type
_entity.pdbx_description
1 polymer ?
#
loop_
_entity_poly.entity_id
_entity_poly.type
_entity_poly.pdbx_seq_one_letter_code
_entity_poly.pdbx_strand_id
1 'polypeptide(L)'
;MRHVLHLQQNHAWYFTCSKTMPGSLGHEEQDAKTFAAWGIDYLKYDNCYNDESKPTVRFPVMTRALMKAGRPIFYSLCEWGDMHPATWGANVGNSWRTTSDISDTWESMVSRADMNEVYAEFARPGGWNDPDMLEVGNGGMRKDEYIVHFSIWAISKAPLLLGCNVGNITKETMDIIANKEVISVNQDPLGVQAKKVRLQGNREVWAGPLSGYRVALLLVNRSRKRDSFTAHWDDIGIPTNSVVEARNLWEV
;
A
#
# COMPACT_ATOMS: atom_id res chain seq x y z
N MET A 1 -23.17 -0.60 7.56
CA MET A 1 -22.05 -1.47 7.15
C MET A 1 -21.36 -0.78 5.99
N ARG A 2 -20.02 -0.73 5.97
CA ARG A 2 -19.29 -0.32 4.77
C ARG A 2 -19.16 -1.54 3.88
N HIS A 3 -19.59 -1.47 2.63
CA HIS A 3 -19.55 -2.59 1.70
C HIS A 3 -18.32 -2.45 0.79
N VAL A 4 -17.32 -3.29 1.04
CA VAL A 4 -16.14 -3.40 0.16
C VAL A 4 -16.46 -4.42 -0.91
N LEU A 5 -16.45 -4.02 -2.18
CA LEU A 5 -16.47 -4.98 -3.28
C LEU A 5 -15.05 -5.56 -3.43
N HIS A 6 -14.67 -6.48 -2.54
CA HIS A 6 -13.47 -7.28 -2.68
C HIS A 6 -13.83 -8.56 -3.42
N LEU A 7 -14.14 -8.42 -4.70
CA LEU A 7 -14.11 -9.56 -5.59
C LEU A 7 -12.62 -9.86 -5.79
N GLN A 8 -12.15 -11.02 -5.32
CA GLN A 8 -10.87 -11.65 -5.73
C GLN A 8 -10.78 -11.91 -7.26
N GLN A 9 -11.62 -11.23 -8.03
CA GLN A 9 -11.85 -11.27 -9.46
C GLN A 9 -12.25 -9.84 -9.91
N ASN A 10 -11.45 -8.87 -9.51
CA ASN A 10 -11.02 -7.66 -10.20
C ASN A 10 -11.76 -7.28 -11.50
N HIS A 11 -12.48 -6.15 -11.54
CA HIS A 11 -12.95 -5.54 -12.79
C HIS A 11 -11.75 -5.26 -13.70
N ALA A 12 -11.67 -5.96 -14.82
CA ALA A 12 -10.74 -5.69 -15.90
C ALA A 12 -11.54 -5.62 -17.20
N TRP A 13 -10.99 -5.08 -18.28
CA TRP A 13 -11.76 -4.35 -19.29
C TRP A 13 -12.84 -5.15 -20.03
N TYR A 14 -12.49 -6.17 -20.82
CA TYR A 14 -13.49 -7.09 -21.39
C TYR A 14 -13.89 -8.19 -20.40
N PHE A 15 -12.92 -8.67 -19.63
CA PHE A 15 -13.10 -9.69 -18.59
C PHE A 15 -12.25 -9.32 -17.38
N THR A 16 -12.61 -9.83 -16.22
CA THR A 16 -11.74 -9.83 -15.05
C THR A 16 -10.48 -10.67 -15.30
N CYS A 17 -9.39 -10.46 -14.55
CA CYS A 17 -8.13 -11.19 -14.75
C CYS A 17 -8.27 -12.72 -14.76
N SER A 18 -9.21 -13.26 -13.97
CA SER A 18 -9.53 -14.69 -13.89
C SER A 18 -10.25 -15.24 -15.13
N LYS A 19 -10.73 -14.38 -16.04
CA LYS A 19 -11.62 -14.72 -17.17
C LYS A 19 -12.96 -15.36 -16.78
N THR A 20 -13.34 -15.30 -15.51
CA THR A 20 -14.57 -15.93 -15.00
C THR A 20 -15.75 -14.96 -14.90
N MET A 21 -15.50 -13.65 -15.02
CA MET A 21 -16.55 -12.63 -14.92
C MET A 21 -16.34 -11.52 -15.95
N PRO A 22 -17.40 -10.78 -16.32
CA PRO A 22 -17.32 -9.66 -17.23
C PRO A 22 -16.48 -8.52 -16.68
N GLY A 23 -15.99 -7.72 -17.61
CA GLY A 23 -15.34 -6.47 -17.37
C GLY A 23 -16.22 -5.23 -17.44
N SER A 24 -15.61 -4.06 -17.22
CA SER A 24 -16.31 -2.77 -17.19
C SER A 24 -15.95 -1.82 -18.35
N LEU A 25 -15.10 -2.21 -19.30
CA LEU A 25 -14.75 -1.35 -20.45
C LEU A 25 -15.98 -1.04 -21.29
N GLY A 26 -16.24 0.25 -21.49
CA GLY A 26 -17.43 0.72 -22.21
C GLY A 26 -18.74 0.62 -21.42
N HIS A 27 -18.70 0.05 -20.20
CA HIS A 27 -19.83 -0.09 -19.30
C HIS A 27 -19.64 0.72 -18.00
N GLU A 28 -18.66 1.63 -17.96
CA GLU A 28 -18.23 2.30 -16.73
C GLU A 28 -19.38 3.06 -16.05
N GLU A 29 -20.19 3.80 -16.82
CA GLU A 29 -21.35 4.52 -16.25
C GLU A 29 -22.43 3.59 -15.70
N GLN A 30 -22.67 2.45 -16.36
CA GLN A 30 -23.65 1.47 -15.93
C GLN A 30 -23.19 0.78 -14.64
N ASP A 31 -21.93 0.35 -14.62
CA ASP A 31 -21.33 -0.37 -13.50
C ASP A 31 -21.18 0.55 -12.29
N ALA A 32 -20.70 1.78 -12.48
CA ALA A 32 -20.60 2.76 -11.39
C ALA A 32 -21.96 3.07 -10.74
N LYS A 33 -23.03 3.23 -11.54
CA LYS A 33 -24.39 3.39 -11.01
C LYS A 33 -24.85 2.16 -10.25
N THR A 34 -24.50 0.97 -10.74
CA THR A 34 -24.84 -0.31 -10.09
C THR A 34 -24.12 -0.44 -8.75
N PHE A 35 -22.82 -0.15 -8.69
CA PHE A 35 -22.04 -0.15 -7.44
C PHE A 35 -22.60 0.85 -6.43
N ALA A 36 -22.95 2.06 -6.88
CA ALA A 36 -23.57 3.07 -6.02
C ALA A 36 -24.94 2.62 -5.49
N ALA A 37 -25.78 2.01 -6.34
CA ALA A 37 -27.08 1.47 -5.95
C ALA A 37 -26.97 0.31 -4.96
N TRP A 38 -25.94 -0.53 -5.08
CA TRP A 38 -25.62 -1.59 -4.12
C TRP A 38 -24.98 -1.07 -2.81
N GLY A 39 -24.64 0.22 -2.76
CA GLY A 39 -24.01 0.82 -1.58
C GLY A 39 -22.53 0.46 -1.41
N ILE A 40 -21.84 0.10 -2.50
CA ILE A 40 -20.39 -0.15 -2.48
C ILE A 40 -19.63 1.13 -2.07
N ASP A 41 -18.55 0.97 -1.31
CA ASP A 41 -17.72 2.07 -0.79
C ASP A 41 -16.28 2.05 -1.31
N TYR A 42 -15.88 0.96 -1.98
CA TYR A 42 -14.51 0.75 -2.45
C TYR A 42 -14.53 -0.06 -3.74
N LEU A 43 -13.82 0.41 -4.76
CA LEU A 43 -13.59 -0.28 -6.03
C LEU A 43 -12.09 -0.46 -6.27
N LYS A 44 -11.64 -1.71 -6.37
CA LYS A 44 -10.37 -2.08 -7.00
C LYS A 44 -10.61 -2.26 -8.50
N TYR A 45 -9.81 -1.60 -9.33
CA TYR A 45 -10.01 -1.57 -10.78
C TYR A 45 -8.74 -1.95 -11.53
N ASP A 46 -8.80 -3.04 -12.28
CA ASP A 46 -7.64 -3.80 -12.77
C ASP A 46 -7.37 -3.55 -14.26
N ASN A 47 -6.28 -4.09 -14.78
CA ASN A 47 -5.71 -3.77 -16.08
C ASN A 47 -5.67 -4.95 -17.07
N CYS A 48 -6.09 -6.16 -16.67
CA CYS A 48 -6.17 -7.31 -17.57
C CYS A 48 -7.14 -7.11 -18.76
N TYR A 49 -6.85 -7.78 -19.89
CA TYR A 49 -7.72 -7.82 -21.08
C TYR A 49 -8.22 -6.45 -21.56
N ASN A 50 -7.37 -5.42 -21.48
CA ASN A 50 -7.62 -4.10 -22.05
C ASN A 50 -7.64 -4.13 -23.58
N ASP A 51 -8.12 -3.04 -24.17
CA ASP A 51 -8.13 -2.78 -25.62
C ASP A 51 -6.81 -2.16 -26.12
N GLU A 52 -5.70 -2.40 -25.41
CA GLU A 52 -4.36 -1.83 -25.64
C GLU A 52 -4.27 -0.30 -25.47
N SER A 53 -5.37 0.38 -25.12
CA SER A 53 -5.30 1.80 -24.84
C SER A 53 -4.56 2.06 -23.52
N LYS A 54 -4.05 3.28 -23.36
CA LYS A 54 -3.17 3.63 -22.24
C LYS A 54 -3.95 3.73 -20.91
N PRO A 55 -3.38 3.31 -19.76
CA PRO A 55 -4.04 3.46 -18.46
C PRO A 55 -4.40 4.93 -18.16
N THR A 56 -3.55 5.87 -18.59
CA THR A 56 -3.80 7.33 -18.48
C THR A 56 -5.02 7.82 -19.25
N VAL A 57 -5.54 7.05 -20.20
CA VAL A 57 -6.79 7.35 -20.92
C VAL A 57 -7.97 6.62 -20.29
N ARG A 58 -7.80 5.33 -19.97
CA ARG A 58 -8.91 4.48 -19.55
C ARG A 58 -9.36 4.67 -18.11
N PHE A 59 -8.43 4.73 -17.16
CA PHE A 59 -8.78 4.86 -15.74
C PHE A 59 -9.59 6.14 -15.44
N PRO A 60 -9.28 7.31 -16.04
CA PRO A 60 -10.13 8.51 -15.88
C PRO A 60 -11.58 8.34 -16.34
N VAL A 61 -11.89 7.40 -17.24
CA VAL A 61 -13.28 7.12 -17.65
C VAL A 61 -14.10 6.61 -16.46
N MET A 62 -13.56 5.64 -15.73
CA MET A 62 -14.20 5.09 -14.54
C MET A 62 -14.25 6.13 -13.41
N THR A 63 -13.22 6.96 -13.21
CA THR A 63 -13.29 8.10 -12.28
C THR A 63 -14.52 8.97 -12.53
N ARG A 64 -14.75 9.39 -13.78
CA ARG A 64 -15.90 10.21 -14.14
C ARG A 64 -17.22 9.49 -13.90
N ALA A 65 -17.28 8.19 -14.21
CA ALA A 65 -18.46 7.37 -13.96
C ALA A 65 -18.81 7.26 -12.47
N LEU A 66 -17.82 7.01 -11.61
CA LEU A 66 -17.98 6.96 -10.15
C LEU A 66 -18.44 8.30 -9.59
N MET A 67 -17.85 9.42 -10.04
CA MET A 67 -18.27 10.76 -9.63
C MET A 67 -19.73 11.05 -10.02
N LYS A 68 -20.17 10.59 -11.20
CA LYS A 68 -21.54 10.77 -11.70
C LYS A 68 -22.56 9.87 -10.98
N ALA A 69 -22.12 8.76 -10.39
CA ALA A 69 -22.99 7.82 -9.71
C ALA A 69 -23.57 8.35 -8.38
N GLY A 70 -23.06 9.47 -7.86
CA GLY A 70 -23.65 10.19 -6.72
C GLY A 70 -23.37 9.59 -5.34
N ARG A 71 -22.51 8.56 -5.25
CA ARG A 71 -22.00 7.97 -4.01
C ARG A 71 -20.47 8.07 -3.98
N PRO A 72 -19.85 8.55 -2.88
CA PRO A 72 -18.41 8.46 -2.70
C PRO A 72 -17.96 6.99 -2.66
N ILE A 73 -17.10 6.61 -3.61
CA ILE A 73 -16.50 5.27 -3.70
C ILE A 73 -14.99 5.47 -3.75
N PHE A 74 -14.24 4.85 -2.83
CA PHE A 74 -12.78 4.85 -2.87
C PHE A 74 -12.31 4.13 -4.14
N TYR A 75 -11.48 4.80 -4.94
CA TYR A 75 -11.02 4.26 -6.22
C TYR A 75 -9.56 3.84 -6.16
N SER A 76 -9.32 2.53 -6.21
CA SER A 76 -8.00 1.90 -6.14
C SER A 76 -7.62 1.37 -7.52
N LEU A 77 -6.59 1.98 -8.11
CA LEU A 77 -6.09 1.61 -9.43
C LEU A 77 -5.14 0.40 -9.30
N CYS A 78 -5.31 -0.58 -10.19
CA CYS A 78 -4.54 -1.82 -10.23
C CYS A 78 -4.01 -2.06 -11.65
N GLU A 79 -3.15 -1.15 -12.08
CA GLU A 79 -2.40 -1.14 -13.34
C GLU A 79 -0.95 -1.64 -13.21
N TRP A 80 -0.58 -2.12 -12.02
CA TRP A 80 0.70 -2.75 -11.72
C TRP A 80 1.93 -1.87 -11.97
N GLY A 81 1.78 -0.56 -11.82
CA GLY A 81 2.85 0.40 -12.09
C GLY A 81 2.98 0.81 -13.56
N ASP A 82 2.09 0.32 -14.45
CA ASP A 82 2.14 0.63 -15.88
C ASP A 82 2.04 2.15 -16.12
N MET A 83 2.99 2.68 -16.89
CA MET A 83 3.17 4.11 -17.12
C MET A 83 3.31 4.96 -15.84
N HIS A 84 3.92 4.44 -14.78
CA HIS A 84 4.29 5.18 -13.56
C HIS A 84 3.10 5.94 -12.91
N PRO A 85 2.09 5.24 -12.38
CA PRO A 85 0.86 5.84 -11.86
C PRO A 85 1.07 6.83 -10.72
N ALA A 86 2.19 6.76 -10.00
CA ALA A 86 2.57 7.82 -9.05
C ALA A 86 2.58 9.23 -9.65
N THR A 87 2.88 9.35 -10.95
CA THR A 87 2.97 10.65 -11.64
C THR A 87 1.62 11.23 -12.08
N TRP A 88 0.55 10.43 -12.11
CA TRP A 88 -0.76 10.86 -12.64
C TRP A 88 -1.98 10.39 -11.84
N GLY A 89 -1.86 9.28 -11.10
CA GLY A 89 -2.94 8.60 -10.39
C GLY A 89 -3.62 9.44 -9.32
N ALA A 90 -2.92 10.41 -8.73
CA ALA A 90 -3.48 11.32 -7.72
C ALA A 90 -4.64 12.19 -8.23
N ASN A 91 -4.73 12.42 -9.55
CA ASN A 91 -5.84 13.14 -10.17
C ASN A 91 -6.97 12.20 -10.62
N VAL A 92 -6.78 10.89 -10.48
CA VAL A 92 -7.66 9.85 -11.05
C VAL A 92 -8.33 9.03 -9.96
N GLY A 93 -7.60 8.61 -8.93
CA GLY A 93 -8.15 7.85 -7.81
C GLY A 93 -7.44 8.12 -6.49
N ASN A 94 -7.65 7.23 -5.53
CA ASN A 94 -7.22 7.39 -4.15
C ASN A 94 -6.00 6.54 -3.78
N SER A 95 -5.77 5.45 -4.50
CA SER A 95 -4.52 4.71 -4.48
C SER A 95 -4.23 4.09 -5.84
N TRP A 96 -2.98 3.72 -6.09
CA TRP A 96 -2.56 3.06 -7.33
C TRP A 96 -1.47 2.05 -7.07
N ARG A 97 -1.59 0.87 -7.69
CA ARG A 97 -0.59 -0.18 -7.61
C ARG A 97 0.69 0.30 -8.29
N THR A 98 1.81 0.27 -7.57
CA THR A 98 3.12 0.68 -8.11
C THR A 98 3.91 -0.49 -8.70
N THR A 99 3.44 -1.72 -8.49
CA THR A 99 4.15 -2.96 -8.77
C THR A 99 3.21 -4.08 -9.22
N SER A 100 3.75 -5.16 -9.79
CA SER A 100 3.02 -6.41 -9.96
C SER A 100 2.71 -7.09 -8.63
N ASP A 101 1.87 -8.12 -8.66
CA ASP A 101 1.34 -8.75 -7.44
C ASP A 101 2.46 -9.21 -6.50
N ILE A 102 2.22 -9.02 -5.20
CA ILE A 102 3.04 -9.60 -4.16
C ILE A 102 2.80 -11.12 -4.13
N SER A 103 3.73 -11.83 -3.51
CA SER A 103 3.55 -13.22 -3.13
C SER A 103 4.11 -13.39 -1.72
N ASP A 104 3.64 -14.40 -0.99
CA ASP A 104 4.06 -14.68 0.38
C ASP A 104 5.48 -15.27 0.47
N THR A 105 6.46 -14.51 0.02
CA THR A 105 7.89 -14.81 0.09
C THR A 105 8.67 -13.55 0.43
N TRP A 106 9.79 -13.72 1.13
CA TRP A 106 10.68 -12.63 1.53
C TRP A 106 11.16 -11.82 0.32
N GLU A 107 11.57 -12.51 -0.75
CA GLU A 107 12.10 -11.90 -1.96
C GLU A 107 11.05 -11.05 -2.69
N SER A 108 9.80 -11.53 -2.75
CA SER A 108 8.70 -10.78 -3.36
C SER A 108 8.39 -9.53 -2.56
N MET A 109 8.16 -9.67 -1.24
CA MET A 109 7.87 -8.56 -0.33
C MET A 109 8.92 -7.45 -0.43
N VAL A 110 10.19 -7.82 -0.34
CA VAL A 110 11.29 -6.87 -0.42
C VAL A 110 11.39 -6.21 -1.80
N SER A 111 11.18 -6.97 -2.88
CA SER A 111 11.13 -6.40 -4.23
C SER A 111 10.01 -5.37 -4.39
N ARG A 112 8.81 -5.62 -3.85
CA ARG A 112 7.70 -4.66 -3.86
C ARG A 112 8.05 -3.39 -3.08
N ALA A 113 8.65 -3.54 -1.91
CA ALA A 113 9.10 -2.42 -1.09
C ALA A 113 10.12 -1.53 -1.83
N ASP A 114 11.16 -2.15 -2.41
CA ASP A 114 12.21 -1.44 -3.15
C ASP A 114 11.64 -0.69 -4.38
N MET A 115 10.71 -1.30 -5.12
CA MET A 115 10.08 -0.66 -6.29
C MET A 115 9.11 0.45 -5.89
N ASN A 116 8.43 0.34 -4.75
CA ASN A 116 7.46 1.34 -4.29
C ASN A 116 8.13 2.57 -3.68
N GLU A 117 9.29 2.39 -3.04
CA GLU A 117 10.05 3.45 -2.38
C GLU A 117 10.39 4.61 -3.32
N VAL A 118 10.70 4.31 -4.58
CA VAL A 118 11.11 5.31 -5.58
C VAL A 118 10.03 6.38 -5.83
N TYR A 119 8.78 6.08 -5.48
CA TYR A 119 7.64 6.98 -5.67
C TYR A 119 7.23 7.74 -4.39
N ALA A 120 8.02 7.67 -3.32
CA ALA A 120 7.66 8.24 -2.02
C ALA A 120 7.25 9.72 -2.08
N GLU A 121 7.86 10.51 -2.97
CA GLU A 121 7.56 11.93 -3.13
C GLU A 121 6.15 12.24 -3.70
N PHE A 122 5.50 11.25 -4.33
CA PHE A 122 4.21 11.43 -4.97
C PHE A 122 3.02 11.13 -4.03
N ALA A 123 3.23 10.28 -3.02
CA ALA A 123 2.20 9.93 -2.05
C ALA A 123 1.86 11.13 -1.16
N ARG A 124 0.56 11.34 -0.93
CA ARG A 124 0.03 12.45 -0.14
C ARG A 124 -1.39 12.15 0.31
N PRO A 125 -1.94 12.90 1.30
CA PRO A 125 -3.35 12.79 1.67
C PRO A 125 -4.28 12.80 0.44
N GLY A 126 -5.03 11.72 0.28
CA GLY A 126 -5.97 11.52 -0.82
C GLY A 126 -5.44 10.70 -2.01
N GLY A 127 -4.13 10.42 -2.09
CA GLY A 127 -3.50 9.65 -3.17
C GLY A 127 -2.27 8.88 -2.69
N TRP A 128 -2.36 7.55 -2.65
CA TRP A 128 -1.35 6.68 -2.03
C TRP A 128 -0.74 5.69 -3.00
N ASN A 129 0.58 5.51 -2.90
CA ASN A 129 1.26 4.40 -3.56
C ASN A 129 0.85 3.07 -2.91
N ASP A 130 0.49 2.08 -3.72
CA ASP A 130 0.03 0.77 -3.28
C ASP A 130 1.04 -0.32 -3.70
N PRO A 131 1.92 -0.78 -2.78
CA PRO A 131 2.82 -1.90 -3.00
C PRO A 131 2.13 -3.29 -2.94
N ASP A 132 0.80 -3.35 -2.98
CA ASP A 132 -0.08 -4.53 -2.89
C ASP A 132 -0.46 -4.94 -1.46
N MET A 133 -1.30 -5.97 -1.33
CA MET A 133 -1.87 -6.44 -0.07
C MET A 133 -0.84 -6.99 0.94
N LEU A 134 -1.24 -7.06 2.21
CA LEU A 134 -0.44 -7.68 3.27
C LEU A 134 -0.53 -9.21 3.21
N GLU A 135 0.62 -9.88 3.22
CA GLU A 135 0.75 -11.35 3.25
C GLU A 135 0.84 -11.90 4.68
N VAL A 136 0.73 -11.02 5.68
CA VAL A 136 0.90 -11.36 7.10
C VAL A 136 -0.07 -12.46 7.53
N GLY A 137 0.49 -13.62 7.88
CA GLY A 137 -0.27 -14.79 8.35
C GLY A 137 -0.60 -15.83 7.29
N ASN A 138 -0.08 -15.72 6.06
CA ASN A 138 -0.31 -16.71 5.00
C ASN A 138 0.64 -17.93 5.03
N GLY A 139 1.71 -17.85 5.83
CA GLY A 139 2.56 -18.99 6.23
C GLY A 139 3.86 -19.17 5.43
N GLY A 140 4.09 -18.39 4.39
CA GLY A 140 5.27 -18.41 3.54
C GLY A 140 6.46 -17.59 4.06
N MET A 141 6.25 -16.71 5.04
CA MET A 141 7.30 -15.96 5.73
C MET A 141 7.33 -16.23 7.24
N ARG A 142 8.48 -16.01 7.87
CA ARG A 142 8.65 -16.10 9.34
C ARG A 142 8.02 -14.88 10.03
N LYS A 143 7.72 -14.99 11.33
CA LYS A 143 7.23 -13.88 12.16
C LYS A 143 8.03 -12.59 11.96
N ASP A 144 9.35 -12.66 12.08
CA ASP A 144 10.22 -11.47 11.95
C ASP A 144 10.16 -10.86 10.55
N GLU A 145 9.98 -11.68 9.51
CA GLU A 145 9.81 -11.22 8.14
C GLU A 145 8.44 -10.53 7.96
N TYR A 146 7.38 -11.03 8.60
CA TYR A 146 6.09 -10.35 8.64
C TYR A 146 6.09 -9.05 9.45
N ILE A 147 6.86 -8.97 10.53
CA ILE A 147 7.08 -7.72 11.27
C ILE A 147 7.75 -6.68 10.36
N VAL A 148 8.76 -7.08 9.59
CA VAL A 148 9.40 -6.20 8.59
C VAL A 148 8.40 -5.78 7.52
N HIS A 149 7.65 -6.72 6.94
CA HIS A 149 6.61 -6.47 5.94
C HIS A 149 5.62 -5.40 6.42
N PHE A 150 4.98 -5.65 7.57
CA PHE A 150 3.98 -4.74 8.13
C PHE A 150 4.58 -3.37 8.46
N SER A 151 5.80 -3.33 9.00
CA SER A 151 6.49 -2.08 9.33
C SER A 151 6.83 -1.25 8.08
N ILE A 152 7.29 -1.88 7.01
CA ILE A 152 7.60 -1.20 5.74
C ILE A 152 6.32 -0.66 5.09
N TRP A 153 5.24 -1.45 5.05
CA TRP A 153 3.95 -0.98 4.53
C TRP A 153 3.42 0.20 5.35
N ALA A 154 3.51 0.10 6.68
CA ALA A 154 3.05 1.16 7.57
C ALA A 154 3.84 2.46 7.38
N ILE A 155 5.18 2.39 7.41
CA ILE A 155 6.02 3.58 7.26
C ILE A 155 5.88 4.20 5.86
N SER A 156 5.61 3.37 4.84
CA SER A 156 5.41 3.79 3.45
C SER A 156 4.04 4.41 3.18
N LYS A 157 3.14 4.50 4.16
CA LYS A 157 1.74 4.94 3.98
C LYS A 157 0.97 4.13 2.92
N ALA A 158 1.36 2.86 2.75
CA ALA A 158 0.67 1.92 1.90
C ALA A 158 -0.74 1.62 2.45
N PRO A 159 -1.72 1.26 1.59
CA PRO A 159 -2.94 0.62 2.05
C PRO A 159 -2.63 -0.62 2.90
N LEU A 160 -3.20 -0.71 4.10
CA LEU A 160 -3.05 -1.88 4.99
C LEU A 160 -4.22 -2.84 4.78
N LEU A 161 -4.28 -3.48 3.61
CA LEU A 161 -5.31 -4.46 3.26
C LEU A 161 -4.85 -5.88 3.62
N LEU A 162 -5.59 -6.56 4.49
CA LEU A 162 -5.26 -7.93 4.93
C LEU A 162 -5.51 -8.93 3.79
N GLY A 163 -4.49 -9.67 3.41
CA GLY A 163 -4.57 -10.76 2.43
C GLY A 163 -4.71 -12.15 3.04
N CYS A 164 -4.87 -12.26 4.36
CA CYS A 164 -4.96 -13.54 5.06
C CYS A 164 -6.39 -13.95 5.43
N ASN A 165 -6.57 -15.21 5.82
CA ASN A 165 -7.87 -15.72 6.25
C ASN A 165 -8.24 -15.16 7.64
N VAL A 166 -9.04 -14.08 7.65
CA VAL A 166 -9.46 -13.42 8.89
C VAL A 166 -10.35 -14.30 9.79
N GLY A 167 -10.96 -15.36 9.25
CA GLY A 167 -11.75 -16.32 10.03
C GLY A 167 -10.90 -17.29 10.86
N ASN A 168 -9.59 -17.35 10.61
CA ASN A 168 -8.65 -18.22 11.30
C ASN A 168 -7.31 -17.50 11.60
N ILE A 169 -7.38 -16.35 12.27
CA ILE A 169 -6.19 -15.57 12.64
C ILE A 169 -5.51 -16.20 13.86
N THR A 170 -4.21 -16.45 13.74
CA THR A 170 -3.37 -16.86 14.88
C THR A 170 -3.08 -15.66 15.79
N LYS A 171 -2.75 -15.93 17.06
CA LYS A 171 -2.32 -14.87 17.98
C LYS A 171 -1.09 -14.12 17.46
N GLU A 172 -0.13 -14.84 16.88
CA GLU A 172 1.08 -14.23 16.31
C GLU A 172 0.75 -13.25 15.17
N THR A 173 -0.14 -13.63 14.26
CA THR A 173 -0.62 -12.74 13.20
C THR A 173 -1.33 -11.53 13.79
N MET A 174 -2.20 -11.73 14.80
CA MET A 174 -2.93 -10.63 15.45
C MET A 174 -2.00 -9.64 16.15
N ASP A 175 -0.96 -10.12 16.83
CA ASP A 175 0.03 -9.27 17.50
C ASP A 175 0.75 -8.34 16.49
N ILE A 176 0.88 -8.75 15.22
CA ILE A 176 1.44 -7.94 14.14
C ILE A 176 0.40 -6.95 13.61
N ILE A 177 -0.73 -7.45 13.10
CA ILE A 177 -1.68 -6.61 12.33
C ILE A 177 -2.51 -5.66 13.20
N ALA A 178 -2.60 -5.90 14.50
CA ALA A 178 -3.36 -5.08 15.44
C ALA A 178 -2.50 -4.10 16.25
N ASN A 179 -1.20 -3.99 15.95
CA ASN A 179 -0.31 -3.06 16.64
C ASN A 179 -0.73 -1.60 16.36
N LYS A 180 -1.37 -0.98 17.35
CA LYS A 180 -1.93 0.38 17.25
C LYS A 180 -0.86 1.44 17.04
N GLU A 181 0.34 1.26 17.60
CA GLU A 181 1.42 2.24 17.47
C GLU A 181 1.97 2.22 16.03
N VAL A 182 2.18 1.05 15.44
CA VAL A 182 2.60 0.92 14.04
C VAL A 182 1.52 1.40 13.07
N ILE A 183 0.24 1.08 13.33
CA ILE A 183 -0.88 1.61 12.55
C ILE A 183 -0.94 3.14 12.65
N SER A 184 -0.65 3.73 13.82
CA SER A 184 -0.66 5.19 13.98
C SER A 184 0.41 5.88 13.13
N VAL A 185 1.54 5.22 12.85
CA VAL A 185 2.53 5.71 11.89
C VAL A 185 1.95 5.72 10.48
N ASN A 186 1.22 4.68 10.07
CA ASN A 186 0.56 4.62 8.77
C ASN A 186 -0.56 5.67 8.63
N GLN A 187 -1.30 5.91 9.71
CA GLN A 187 -2.46 6.82 9.73
C GLN A 187 -2.10 8.25 10.17
N ASP A 188 -0.81 8.59 10.24
CA ASP A 188 -0.37 9.92 10.66
C ASP A 188 -0.92 11.00 9.71
N PRO A 189 -1.53 12.09 10.24
CA PRO A 189 -2.21 13.08 9.42
C PRO A 189 -1.28 13.92 8.54
N LEU A 190 0.04 13.93 8.80
CA LEU A 190 1.00 14.57 7.89
C LEU A 190 1.05 13.82 6.56
N GLY A 191 0.79 12.51 6.55
CA GLY A 191 0.59 11.75 5.32
C GLY A 191 1.81 11.68 4.40
N VAL A 192 3.01 11.78 4.96
CA VAL A 192 4.27 11.70 4.19
C VAL A 192 4.77 10.26 4.20
N GLN A 193 4.94 9.69 3.01
CA GLN A 193 5.59 8.40 2.82
C GLN A 193 7.08 8.50 3.18
N ALA A 194 7.51 7.67 4.13
CA ALA A 194 8.94 7.53 4.43
C ALA A 194 9.66 6.83 3.28
N LYS A 195 10.97 7.07 3.18
CA LYS A 195 11.85 6.45 2.18
C LYS A 195 13.10 5.89 2.81
N LYS A 196 13.89 5.15 2.02
CA LYS A 196 15.19 4.66 2.43
C LYS A 196 16.16 5.82 2.43
N VAL A 197 16.69 6.16 3.60
CA VAL A 197 17.64 7.27 3.78
C VAL A 197 19.09 6.78 3.75
N ARG A 198 19.30 5.49 4.05
CA ARG A 198 20.62 4.85 3.93
C ARG A 198 20.50 3.36 3.63
N LEU A 199 21.36 2.87 2.73
CA LEU A 199 21.51 1.47 2.37
C LEU A 199 22.99 1.09 2.41
N GLN A 200 23.35 0.09 3.22
CA GLN A 200 24.71 -0.44 3.34
C GLN A 200 24.68 -1.97 3.35
N GLY A 201 24.86 -2.57 2.17
CA GLY A 201 24.70 -4.02 2.01
C GLY A 201 23.27 -4.45 2.34
N ASN A 202 23.10 -5.25 3.40
CA ASN A 202 21.78 -5.72 3.87
C ASN A 202 21.15 -4.82 4.94
N ARG A 203 21.80 -3.72 5.33
CA ARG A 203 21.34 -2.82 6.39
C ARG A 203 20.66 -1.62 5.76
N GLU A 204 19.41 -1.38 6.13
CA GLU A 204 18.63 -0.26 5.63
C GLU A 204 18.14 0.60 6.78
N VAL A 205 18.21 1.91 6.57
CA VAL A 205 17.58 2.91 7.43
C VAL A 205 16.49 3.57 6.61
N TRP A 206 15.26 3.49 7.10
CA TRP A 206 14.09 4.14 6.55
C TRP A 206 13.63 5.23 7.49
N ALA A 207 13.30 6.40 6.96
CA ALA A 207 12.85 7.51 7.78
C ALA A 207 11.88 8.43 7.03
N GLY A 208 11.00 9.06 7.80
CA GLY A 208 10.06 10.06 7.29
C GLY A 208 9.45 10.88 8.42
N PRO A 209 9.10 12.15 8.16
CA PRO A 209 8.49 13.00 9.17
C PRO A 209 7.09 12.50 9.54
N LEU A 210 6.70 12.75 10.79
CA LEU A 210 5.35 12.57 11.30
C LEU A 210 4.83 13.92 11.83
N SER A 211 3.53 14.00 12.03
CA SER A 211 2.89 15.15 12.68
C SER A 211 3.48 15.46 14.07
N GLY A 212 3.47 16.73 14.44
CA GLY A 212 3.98 17.19 15.75
C GLY A 212 5.51 17.14 15.87
N TYR A 213 6.24 17.36 14.77
CA TYR A 213 7.71 17.37 14.72
C TYR A 213 8.36 16.04 15.14
N ARG A 214 7.63 14.93 15.01
CA ARG A 214 8.14 13.58 15.25
C ARG A 214 8.74 13.01 13.96
N VAL A 215 9.51 11.94 14.10
CA VAL A 215 10.08 11.20 12.97
C VAL A 215 9.80 9.72 13.16
N ALA A 216 9.35 9.05 12.09
CA ALA A 216 9.32 7.60 12.03
C ALA A 216 10.69 7.10 11.57
N LEU A 217 11.24 6.11 12.27
CA LEU A 217 12.51 5.47 11.97
C LEU A 217 12.30 3.95 11.96
N LEU A 218 12.81 3.29 10.92
CA LEU A 218 12.82 1.84 10.80
C LEU A 218 14.22 1.36 10.38
N LEU A 219 14.76 0.42 11.16
CA LEU A 219 16.03 -0.26 10.88
C LEU A 219 15.72 -1.66 10.35
N VAL A 220 16.08 -1.93 9.10
CA VAL A 220 15.84 -3.23 8.45
C VAL A 220 17.16 -3.96 8.22
N ASN A 221 17.27 -5.18 8.73
CA ASN A 221 18.33 -6.10 8.38
C ASN A 221 17.78 -7.16 7.41
N ARG A 222 18.17 -7.08 6.14
CA ARG A 222 17.74 -8.01 5.09
C ARG A 222 18.46 -9.36 5.12
N SER A 223 19.46 -9.53 5.99
CA SER A 223 20.23 -10.76 6.08
C SER A 223 19.60 -11.75 7.06
N ARG A 224 19.98 -13.03 6.93
CA ARG A 224 19.58 -14.09 7.87
C ARG A 224 20.35 -14.07 9.20
N LYS A 225 21.36 -13.22 9.33
CA LYS A 225 22.23 -13.15 10.51
C LYS A 225 21.87 -11.93 11.33
N ARG A 226 21.86 -12.07 12.66
CA ARG A 226 21.76 -10.92 13.55
C ARG A 226 22.92 -9.98 13.28
N ASP A 227 22.61 -8.70 13.21
CA ASP A 227 23.56 -7.67 12.89
C ASP A 227 23.18 -6.38 13.60
N SER A 228 24.18 -5.64 14.05
CA SER A 228 24.01 -4.36 14.75
C SER A 228 24.40 -3.21 13.84
N PHE A 229 23.53 -2.23 13.70
CA PHE A 229 23.81 -1.00 12.99
C PHE A 229 23.00 0.16 13.57
N THR A 230 23.50 1.36 13.38
CA THR A 230 23.04 2.58 14.07
C THR A 230 22.48 3.54 13.04
N ALA A 231 21.29 4.11 13.27
CA ALA A 231 20.85 5.32 12.57
C ALA A 231 21.51 6.56 13.20
N HIS A 232 21.93 7.49 12.37
CA HIS A 232 22.52 8.76 12.77
C HIS A 232 21.47 9.87 12.68
N TRP A 233 21.70 10.96 13.43
CA TRP A 233 20.82 12.13 13.39
C TRP A 233 20.61 12.69 11.98
N ASP A 234 21.68 12.70 11.18
CA ASP A 234 21.65 13.13 9.79
C ASP A 234 20.79 12.22 8.90
N ASP A 235 20.67 10.92 9.21
CA ASP A 235 19.80 10.01 8.45
C ASP A 235 18.32 10.42 8.58
N ILE A 236 17.95 10.97 9.73
CA ILE A 236 16.56 11.24 10.11
C ILE A 236 16.21 12.73 10.15
N GLY A 237 17.11 13.59 9.67
CA GLY A 237 16.88 15.03 9.55
C GLY A 237 16.74 15.77 10.88
N ILE A 238 17.33 15.24 11.96
CA ILE A 238 17.30 15.84 13.29
C ILE A 238 18.67 16.49 13.55
N PRO A 239 18.75 17.72 14.10
CA PRO A 239 20.03 18.32 14.46
C PRO A 239 20.79 17.51 15.52
N THR A 240 22.12 17.42 15.40
CA THR A 240 22.97 16.55 16.24
C THR A 240 22.93 16.83 17.75
N ASN A 241 22.53 18.03 18.17
CA ASN A 241 22.41 18.43 19.57
C ASN A 241 20.96 18.35 20.11
N SER A 242 20.04 17.73 19.35
CA SER A 242 18.65 17.58 19.77
C SER A 242 18.52 16.49 20.83
N VAL A 243 17.60 16.70 21.78
CA VAL A 243 17.19 15.67 22.73
C VAL A 243 15.82 15.17 22.30
N VAL A 244 15.68 13.87 22.14
CA VAL A 244 14.42 13.22 21.78
C VAL A 244 14.16 12.05 22.72
N GLU A 245 12.89 11.67 22.82
CA GLU A 245 12.47 10.41 23.43
C GLU A 245 12.23 9.40 22.30
N ALA A 246 12.92 8.25 22.36
CA ALA A 246 12.73 7.17 21.40
C ALA A 246 11.73 6.15 21.95
N ARG A 247 10.68 5.84 21.17
CA ARG A 247 9.68 4.81 21.48
C ARG A 247 9.84 3.62 20.55
N ASN A 248 10.10 2.44 21.09
CA ASN A 248 10.09 1.20 20.33
C ASN A 248 8.63 0.72 20.14
N LEU A 249 8.13 0.78 18.91
CA LEU A 249 6.72 0.49 18.60
C LEU A 249 6.37 -1.00 18.66
N TRP A 250 7.37 -1.88 18.71
CA TRP A 250 7.19 -3.33 18.81
C TRP A 250 7.43 -3.89 20.23
N GLU A 251 7.85 -3.05 21.17
CA GLU A 251 7.92 -3.38 22.59
C GLU A 251 6.69 -2.83 23.31
N VAL A 252 5.74 -3.74 23.59
CA VAL A 252 4.52 -3.46 24.35
C VAL A 252 4.76 -3.74 25.83
#